data_AF-A0A2D4IMK7-F1
#
_entry.id   AF-A0A2D4IMK7-F1
#
_cell.length_a   1.000
_cell.length_b   1.000
_cell.length_c   1.000
_cell.angle_alpha   90.00
_cell.angle_beta   90.00
_cell.angle_gamma   90.00
#
_symmetry.space_group_name_H-M   'P 1'
#
loop_
_entity.id
_entity.type
_entity.pdbx_description
1 polymer ?
#
loop_
_entity_poly.entity_id
_entity_poly.type
_entity_poly.pdbx_seq_one_letter_code
_entity_poly.pdbx_strand_id
1 'polypeptide(L)'
;HDCGNAATFRGWYASENEYYLLVFTLIVRCLYYTSFSLEYCWDRTTEMTQHSFLWMLSYTFYYPVFHNGPVITFDEFYAQMSKQQSCNWKSNLSIFIWGAIRILIWWWLAELMIHFMYMHAIYSSISHLEAVTYWTLGGLALAQVLFFYVKYLVLFGIPALLVRMDGLQPPDLPRCVSTMYSFTGMWRSFDVGLHRFLMRYIYVPMGGSHCSIFKMLFSTAITFAFVSYW
;
A
#
# COMPACT_ATOMS: atom_id res chain seq x y z
N HIS A 1 -33.37 -13.04 25.66
CA HIS A 1 -33.42 -11.62 25.31
C HIS A 1 -32.24 -11.31 24.41
N ASP A 2 -32.55 -11.27 23.12
CA ASP A 2 -31.91 -10.55 22.02
C ASP A 2 -30.38 -10.49 21.92
N CYS A 3 -29.85 -11.29 21.00
CA CYS A 3 -28.83 -10.81 20.08
C CYS A 3 -29.12 -11.39 18.68
N GLY A 4 -30.21 -10.91 18.09
CA GLY A 4 -30.52 -11.12 16.68
C GLY A 4 -29.83 -10.06 15.82
N ASN A 5 -29.53 -10.46 14.57
CA ASN A 5 -29.31 -9.62 13.40
C ASN A 5 -27.93 -8.97 13.17
N ALA A 6 -26.88 -9.79 13.04
CA ALA A 6 -25.70 -9.43 12.25
C ALA A 6 -25.35 -10.45 11.14
N ALA A 7 -26.19 -11.47 10.90
CA ALA A 7 -25.87 -12.58 10.00
C ALA A 7 -26.45 -12.46 8.58
N THR A 8 -27.27 -11.45 8.27
CA THR A 8 -28.11 -11.48 7.06
C THR A 8 -27.51 -10.86 5.79
N PHE A 9 -26.31 -10.26 5.84
CA PHE A 9 -25.60 -9.77 4.64
C PHE A 9 -24.45 -10.66 4.16
N ARG A 10 -24.12 -11.74 4.88
CA ARG A 10 -22.95 -12.60 4.61
C ARG A 10 -23.23 -13.83 3.71
N GLY A 11 -24.47 -14.02 3.26
CA GLY A 11 -24.90 -15.26 2.59
C GLY A 11 -24.31 -15.54 1.20
N TRP A 12 -23.57 -14.59 0.61
CA TRP A 12 -22.97 -14.74 -0.72
C TRP A 12 -21.53 -15.27 -0.69
N TYR A 13 -20.86 -15.27 0.46
CA TYR A 13 -19.45 -15.64 0.59
C TYR A 13 -19.27 -16.88 1.44
N ALA A 14 -18.45 -17.83 0.95
CA ALA A 14 -18.23 -19.11 1.61
C ALA A 14 -17.32 -18.98 2.84
N SER A 15 -16.46 -17.96 2.88
CA SER A 15 -15.57 -17.68 4.02
C SER A 15 -15.49 -16.18 4.36
N GLU A 16 -15.18 -15.88 5.63
CA GLU A 16 -14.97 -14.49 6.07
C GLU A 16 -13.78 -13.83 5.35
N ASN A 17 -12.75 -14.61 5.02
CA ASN A 17 -11.54 -14.12 4.34
C ASN A 17 -11.84 -13.62 2.92
N GLU A 18 -12.71 -14.31 2.18
CA GLU A 18 -13.14 -13.88 0.84
C GLU A 18 -13.87 -12.54 0.90
N TYR A 19 -14.75 -12.38 1.90
CA TYR A 19 -15.46 -11.12 2.11
C TYR A 19 -14.48 -9.97 2.39
N TYR A 20 -13.51 -10.16 3.30
CA TYR A 20 -12.53 -9.11 3.62
C TYR A 20 -11.62 -8.77 2.43
N LEU A 21 -11.19 -9.77 1.65
CA LEU A 21 -10.40 -9.54 0.45
C LEU A 21 -11.17 -8.77 -0.62
N LEU A 22 -12.46 -9.06 -0.79
CA LEU A 22 -13.31 -8.34 -1.74
C LEU A 22 -13.55 -6.90 -1.30
N VAL A 23 -13.88 -6.68 -0.03
CA VAL A 23 -14.06 -5.33 0.54
C VAL A 23 -12.78 -4.52 0.39
N PHE A 24 -11.62 -5.11 0.74
CA PHE A 24 -10.32 -4.46 0.59
C PHE A 24 -10.04 -4.11 -0.87
N THR A 25 -10.24 -5.06 -1.79
CA THR A 25 -10.02 -4.82 -3.23
C THR A 25 -10.93 -3.72 -3.74
N LEU A 26 -12.20 -3.71 -3.35
CA LEU A 26 -13.18 -2.69 -3.74
C LEU A 26 -12.79 -1.31 -3.22
N ILE A 27 -12.40 -1.20 -1.94
CA ILE A 27 -11.93 0.05 -1.34
C ILE A 27 -10.69 0.58 -2.07
N VAL A 28 -9.72 -0.29 -2.36
CA VAL A 28 -8.52 0.09 -3.13
C VAL A 28 -8.93 0.54 -4.54
N ARG A 29 -9.81 -0.18 -5.24
CA ARG A 29 -10.27 0.24 -6.57
C ARG A 29 -11.01 1.58 -6.55
N CYS A 30 -11.79 1.86 -5.50
CA CYS A 30 -12.40 3.17 -5.30
C CYS A 30 -11.34 4.28 -5.17
N LEU A 31 -10.22 4.01 -4.48
CA LEU A 31 -9.11 4.96 -4.36
C LEU A 31 -8.43 5.23 -5.73
N TYR A 32 -8.28 4.20 -6.57
CA TYR A 32 -7.79 4.38 -7.94
C TYR A 32 -8.78 5.20 -8.77
N TYR A 33 -10.07 4.87 -8.70
CA TYR A 33 -11.10 5.62 -9.42
C TYR A 33 -11.16 7.10 -9.00
N THR A 34 -11.01 7.41 -7.71
CA THR A 34 -10.96 8.80 -7.25
C THR A 34 -9.70 9.51 -7.71
N SER A 35 -8.53 8.86 -7.70
CA SER A 35 -7.29 9.39 -8.30
C SER A 35 -7.52 9.78 -9.77
N PHE A 36 -8.09 8.88 -10.57
CA PHE A 36 -8.41 9.15 -11.98
C PHE A 36 -9.39 10.33 -12.12
N SER A 37 -10.47 10.32 -11.35
CA SER A 37 -11.52 11.35 -11.42
C SER A 37 -10.99 12.74 -11.04
N LEU A 38 -10.12 12.81 -10.03
CA LEU A 38 -9.49 14.06 -9.61
C LEU A 38 -8.53 14.60 -10.68
N GLU A 39 -7.68 13.75 -11.26
CA GLU A 39 -6.79 14.15 -12.36
C GLU A 39 -7.59 14.57 -13.60
N TYR A 40 -8.66 13.85 -13.94
CA TYR A 40 -9.53 14.20 -15.07
C TYR A 40 -10.22 15.56 -14.89
N CYS A 41 -10.57 15.93 -13.64
CA CYS A 41 -11.11 17.25 -13.32
C CYS A 41 -10.05 18.35 -13.34
N TRP A 42 -8.82 18.04 -12.91
CA TRP A 42 -7.73 19.02 -12.80
C TRP A 42 -7.06 19.31 -14.14
N ASP A 43 -6.80 18.27 -14.94
CA ASP A 43 -6.06 18.37 -16.20
C ASP A 43 -6.87 17.79 -17.37
N ARG A 44 -7.44 18.68 -18.19
CA ARG A 44 -8.18 18.33 -19.41
C ARG A 44 -7.24 18.39 -20.61
N THR A 45 -6.28 17.48 -20.69
CA THR A 45 -5.51 17.32 -21.92
C THR A 45 -6.39 16.74 -23.04
N THR A 46 -6.22 17.24 -24.27
CA THR A 46 -6.99 16.83 -25.45
C THR A 46 -6.86 15.35 -25.76
N GLU A 47 -5.74 14.71 -25.40
CA GLU A 47 -5.52 13.27 -25.59
C GLU A 47 -6.28 12.42 -24.55
N MET A 48 -6.31 12.84 -23.28
CA MET A 48 -7.04 12.14 -22.22
C MET A 48 -8.56 12.15 -22.44
N THR A 49 -9.09 13.19 -23.10
CA THR A 49 -10.53 13.30 -23.36
C THR A 49 -11.03 12.37 -24.47
N GLN A 50 -10.18 11.98 -25.44
CA GLN A 50 -10.59 11.10 -26.54
C GLN A 50 -10.75 9.63 -26.12
N HIS A 51 -9.95 9.15 -25.16
CA HIS A 51 -9.97 7.75 -24.69
C HIS A 51 -10.07 7.63 -23.15
N SER A 52 -10.78 8.56 -22.50
CA SER A 52 -10.86 8.64 -21.03
C SER A 52 -11.33 7.33 -20.37
N PHE A 53 -12.35 6.68 -20.94
CA PHE A 53 -12.90 5.43 -20.40
C PHE A 53 -11.90 4.26 -20.49
N LEU A 54 -11.15 4.14 -21.58
CA LEU A 54 -10.16 3.07 -21.76
C LEU A 54 -8.95 3.27 -20.84
N TRP A 55 -8.52 4.52 -20.63
CA TRP A 55 -7.46 4.85 -19.68
C TRP A 55 -7.89 4.56 -18.24
N MET A 56 -9.11 4.93 -17.87
CA MET A 56 -9.70 4.62 -16.57
C MET A 56 -9.75 3.11 -16.32
N LEU A 57 -10.22 2.33 -17.30
CA LEU A 57 -10.31 0.87 -17.19
C LEU A 57 -8.92 0.25 -17.05
N SER A 58 -7.99 0.63 -17.92
CA SER A 58 -6.61 0.14 -17.91
C SER A 58 -5.91 0.42 -16.57
N TYR A 59 -6.12 1.60 -16.00
CA TYR A 59 -5.55 1.99 -14.71
C TYR A 59 -6.20 1.25 -13.53
N THR A 60 -7.53 1.15 -13.52
CA THR A 60 -8.27 0.51 -12.41
C THR A 60 -8.04 -1.00 -12.38
N PHE A 61 -7.98 -1.63 -13.54
CA PHE A 61 -7.80 -3.08 -13.73
C PHE A 61 -6.36 -3.48 -14.04
N TYR A 62 -5.39 -2.63 -13.72
CA TYR A 62 -3.99 -2.96 -13.92
C TYR A 62 -3.57 -4.14 -13.03
N TYR A 63 -3.33 -5.29 -13.67
CA TYR A 63 -3.19 -6.59 -13.01
C TYR A 63 -2.11 -6.65 -11.92
N PRO A 64 -0.88 -6.14 -12.12
CA PRO A 64 0.19 -6.24 -11.13
C PRO A 64 -0.18 -5.63 -9.77
N VAL A 65 -1.02 -4.60 -9.77
CA VAL A 65 -1.35 -3.79 -8.60
C VAL A 65 -2.80 -4.03 -8.16
N PHE A 66 -3.49 -5.03 -8.73
CA PHE A 66 -4.93 -5.23 -8.56
C PHE A 66 -5.31 -5.69 -7.15
N HIS A 67 -4.62 -6.71 -6.64
CA HIS A 67 -4.97 -7.32 -5.35
C HIS A 67 -4.23 -6.66 -4.18
N ASN A 68 -2.91 -6.59 -4.25
CA ASN A 68 -2.07 -6.14 -3.14
C ASN A 68 -0.79 -5.48 -3.66
N GLY A 69 -0.88 -4.29 -4.24
CA GLY A 69 0.28 -3.56 -4.72
C GLY A 69 0.33 -2.12 -4.22
N PRO A 70 1.52 -1.49 -4.31
CA PRO A 70 1.69 -0.11 -3.89
C PRO A 70 0.80 0.81 -4.72
N VAL A 71 0.18 1.80 -4.10
CA VAL A 71 -0.67 2.75 -4.81
C VAL A 71 0.17 3.54 -5.81
N ILE A 72 -0.21 3.54 -7.09
CA ILE A 72 0.42 4.36 -8.13
C ILE A 72 -0.60 5.42 -8.51
N THR A 73 -0.21 6.69 -8.54
CA THR A 73 -1.11 7.78 -8.94
C THR A 73 -1.32 7.78 -10.46
N PHE A 74 -2.49 8.24 -10.91
CA PHE A 74 -2.84 8.18 -12.33
C PHE A 74 -1.88 8.98 -13.22
N ASP A 75 -1.39 10.12 -12.74
CA ASP A 75 -0.44 10.96 -13.48
C ASP A 75 0.89 10.24 -13.74
N GLU A 76 1.43 9.56 -12.73
CA GLU A 76 2.65 8.78 -12.84
C GLU A 76 2.44 7.60 -13.79
N PHE A 77 1.29 6.92 -13.67
CA PHE A 77 0.92 5.81 -14.56
C PHE A 77 0.82 6.27 -16.02
N TYR A 78 0.09 7.35 -16.30
CA TYR A 78 -0.07 7.90 -17.65
C TYR A 78 1.26 8.40 -18.23
N ALA A 79 2.06 9.11 -17.45
CA ALA A 79 3.35 9.62 -17.89
C ALA A 79 4.36 8.50 -18.20
N GLN A 80 4.32 7.40 -17.46
CA GLN A 80 5.18 6.24 -17.72
C GLN A 80 4.69 5.43 -18.93
N MET A 81 3.38 5.19 -19.05
CA MET A 81 2.80 4.43 -20.16
C MET A 81 2.97 5.17 -21.50
N SER A 82 2.81 6.49 -21.52
CA SER A 82 3.00 7.31 -22.73
C SER A 82 4.47 7.41 -23.19
N LYS A 83 5.42 7.33 -22.24
CA LYS A 83 6.87 7.41 -22.52
C LYS A 83 7.52 6.04 -22.71
N GLN A 84 6.75 4.97 -22.73
CA GLN A 84 7.28 3.61 -22.74
C GLN A 84 8.14 3.36 -24.01
N GLN A 85 9.45 3.43 -23.85
CA GLN A 85 10.43 3.11 -24.89
C GLN A 85 10.67 1.60 -24.97
N SER A 86 11.08 1.14 -26.15
CA SER A 86 11.35 -0.27 -26.47
C SER A 86 12.22 -0.95 -25.41
N CYS A 87 11.62 -1.87 -24.65
CA CYS A 87 12.29 -2.63 -23.61
C CYS A 87 13.38 -3.53 -24.19
N ASN A 88 14.62 -3.38 -23.73
CA ASN A 88 15.70 -4.31 -24.04
C ASN A 88 15.51 -5.59 -23.21
N TRP A 89 14.84 -6.58 -23.81
CA TRP A 89 14.42 -7.84 -23.18
C TRP A 89 15.52 -8.53 -22.37
N LYS A 90 16.76 -8.53 -22.89
CA LYS A 90 17.90 -9.22 -22.24
C LYS A 90 18.30 -8.59 -20.91
N SER A 91 18.28 -7.26 -20.81
CA SER A 91 18.58 -6.55 -19.56
C SER A 91 17.45 -6.74 -18.54
N ASN A 92 16.20 -6.66 -19.00
CA ASN A 92 15.03 -6.84 -18.15
C ASN A 92 14.94 -8.24 -17.52
N LEU A 93 15.33 -9.29 -18.25
CA LEU A 93 15.32 -10.64 -17.71
C LEU A 93 16.30 -10.84 -16.55
N SER A 94 17.50 -10.26 -16.63
CA SER A 94 18.48 -10.33 -15.55
C SER A 94 17.96 -9.63 -14.28
N ILE A 95 17.41 -8.42 -14.44
CA ILE A 95 16.79 -7.67 -13.34
C ILE A 95 15.63 -8.45 -12.73
N PHE A 96 14.83 -9.10 -13.57
CA PHE A 96 13.72 -9.93 -13.13
C PHE A 96 14.18 -11.12 -12.28
N ILE A 97 15.18 -11.87 -12.74
CA ILE A 97 15.73 -13.03 -12.02
C ILE A 97 16.30 -12.58 -10.66
N TRP A 98 17.09 -11.51 -10.63
CA TRP A 98 17.63 -10.96 -9.38
C TRP A 98 16.53 -10.49 -8.43
N GLY A 99 15.49 -9.84 -8.96
CA GLY A 99 14.31 -9.42 -8.19
C GLY A 99 13.55 -10.60 -7.60
N ALA A 100 13.31 -11.64 -8.39
CA ALA A 100 12.63 -12.87 -7.96
C ALA A 100 13.42 -13.58 -6.85
N ILE A 101 14.74 -13.76 -7.02
CA ILE A 101 15.61 -14.36 -6.00
C ILE A 101 15.55 -13.55 -4.70
N ARG A 102 15.64 -12.21 -4.79
CA ARG A 102 15.53 -11.34 -3.62
C ARG A 102 14.20 -11.55 -2.90
N ILE A 103 13.08 -11.56 -3.62
CA ILE A 103 11.75 -11.78 -3.03
C ILE A 103 11.65 -13.16 -2.37
N LEU A 104 12.18 -14.21 -3.00
CA LEU A 104 12.21 -15.56 -2.44
C LEU A 104 12.99 -15.61 -1.12
N ILE A 105 14.13 -14.91 -1.03
CA ILE A 105 14.91 -14.81 0.21
C ILE A 105 14.09 -14.12 1.31
N TRP A 106 13.42 -13.01 1.00
CA TRP A 106 12.57 -12.31 1.98
C TRP A 106 11.35 -13.13 2.38
N TRP A 107 10.76 -13.88 1.45
CA TRP A 107 9.66 -14.79 1.74
C TRP A 107 10.10 -15.93 2.66
N TRP A 108 11.25 -16.55 2.38
CA TRP A 108 11.85 -17.54 3.26
C TRP A 108 12.11 -16.97 4.66
N LEU A 109 12.65 -15.76 4.74
CA LEU A 109 12.83 -15.08 6.03
C LEU A 109 11.51 -14.85 6.76
N ALA A 110 10.44 -14.43 6.05
CA ALA A 110 9.12 -14.25 6.63
C ALA A 110 8.59 -15.57 7.23
N GLU A 111 8.74 -16.67 6.49
CA GLU A 111 8.32 -18.01 6.91
C GLU A 111 9.08 -18.46 8.15
N LEU A 112 10.40 -18.25 8.17
CA LEU A 112 11.22 -18.49 9.36
C LEU A 112 10.73 -17.66 10.55
N MET A 113 10.48 -16.36 10.37
CA MET A 113 9.99 -15.51 11.47
C MET A 113 8.65 -16.00 12.03
N ILE A 114 7.73 -16.47 11.19
CA ILE A 114 6.44 -17.03 11.65
C ILE A 114 6.66 -18.31 12.49
N HIS A 115 7.56 -19.18 12.05
CA HIS A 115 7.83 -20.45 12.73
C HIS A 115 8.63 -20.30 14.02
N PHE A 116 9.60 -19.39 14.04
CA PHE A 116 10.49 -19.21 15.18
C PHE A 116 9.99 -18.18 16.19
N MET A 117 9.16 -17.23 15.76
CA MET A 117 8.65 -16.18 16.63
C MET A 117 7.16 -16.41 16.93
N TYR A 118 6.86 -16.95 18.10
CA TYR A 118 5.49 -17.15 18.63
C TYR A 118 4.74 -15.85 18.96
N MET A 119 5.09 -14.73 18.33
CA MET A 119 4.52 -13.41 18.63
C MET A 119 3.00 -13.41 18.49
N HIS A 120 2.47 -14.07 17.45
CA HIS A 120 1.03 -14.17 17.23
C HIS A 120 0.32 -14.96 18.34
N ALA A 121 0.94 -16.03 18.85
CA ALA A 121 0.39 -16.80 19.96
C ALA A 121 0.39 -15.98 21.26
N ILE A 122 1.47 -15.25 21.54
CA ILE A 122 1.59 -14.36 22.71
C ILE A 122 0.56 -13.23 22.65
N TYR A 123 0.34 -12.65 21.46
CA TYR A 123 -0.66 -11.59 21.26
C TYR A 123 -2.11 -12.08 21.45
N SER A 124 -2.39 -13.35 21.14
CA SER A 124 -3.73 -13.92 21.28
C SER A 124 -4.16 -14.09 22.74
N SER A 125 -3.21 -14.04 23.68
CA SER A 125 -3.43 -14.27 25.11
C SER A 125 -3.13 -13.02 25.95
N ILE A 126 -4.18 -12.26 26.27
CA ILE A 126 -4.09 -11.03 27.08
C ILE A 126 -3.44 -11.30 28.44
N SER A 127 -3.75 -12.44 29.07
CA SER A 127 -3.20 -12.84 30.38
C SER A 127 -1.68 -13.04 30.37
N HIS A 128 -1.11 -13.48 29.25
CA HIS A 128 0.34 -13.62 29.11
C HIS A 128 1.00 -12.27 28.81
N LEU A 129 0.31 -11.37 28.10
CA LEU A 129 0.82 -10.04 27.83
C LEU A 129 0.95 -9.18 29.09
N GLU A 130 0.00 -9.29 30.03
CA GLU A 130 0.02 -8.58 31.31
C GLU A 130 1.07 -9.11 32.29
N ALA A 131 1.44 -10.39 32.17
CA ALA A 131 2.45 -11.03 33.03
C ALA A 131 3.90 -10.72 32.60
N VAL A 132 4.09 -10.13 31.42
CA VAL A 132 5.39 -9.91 30.79
C VAL A 132 5.94 -8.54 31.16
N THR A 133 7.24 -8.48 31.48
CA THR A 133 7.92 -7.22 31.86
C THR A 133 7.83 -6.17 30.74
N TYR A 134 7.83 -4.89 31.11
CA TYR A 134 7.82 -3.78 30.14
C TYR A 134 8.93 -3.86 29.07
N TRP A 135 10.13 -4.33 29.44
CA TRP A 135 11.25 -4.53 28.50
C TRP A 135 10.95 -5.59 27.43
N THR A 136 10.37 -6.71 27.84
CA THR A 136 9.95 -7.80 26.96
C THR A 136 8.77 -7.39 26.08
N LEU A 137 7.86 -6.56 26.59
CA LEU A 137 6.79 -5.96 25.79
C LEU A 137 7.35 -5.06 24.68
N GLY A 138 8.36 -4.23 24.99
CA GLY A 138 9.06 -3.42 24.00
C GLY A 138 9.77 -4.26 22.93
N GLY A 139 10.42 -5.35 23.34
CA GLY A 139 11.03 -6.30 22.41
C GLY A 139 10.00 -6.97 21.49
N LEU A 140 8.84 -7.37 22.04
CA LEU A 140 7.73 -7.95 21.29
C LEU A 140 7.16 -6.95 20.27
N ALA A 141 6.96 -5.70 20.67
CA ALA A 141 6.48 -4.63 19.79
C ALA A 141 7.47 -4.37 18.65
N LEU A 142 8.77 -4.28 18.94
CA LEU A 142 9.81 -4.11 17.91
C LEU A 142 9.86 -5.28 16.94
N ALA A 143 9.79 -6.50 17.46
CA ALA A 143 9.79 -7.70 16.65
C ALA A 143 8.53 -7.79 15.75
N GLN A 144 7.36 -7.39 16.25
CA GLN A 144 6.13 -7.28 15.47
C GLN A 144 6.28 -6.27 14.32
N VAL A 145 6.87 -5.11 14.58
CA VAL A 145 7.13 -4.09 13.55
C VAL A 145 8.11 -4.60 12.48
N LEU A 146 9.15 -5.32 12.88
CA LEU A 146 10.09 -5.94 11.94
C LEU A 146 9.41 -7.03 11.09
N PHE A 147 8.55 -7.85 11.70
CA PHE A 147 7.78 -8.85 10.97
C PHE A 147 6.84 -8.21 9.95
N PHE A 148 6.13 -7.14 10.34
CA PHE A 148 5.32 -6.35 9.39
C PHE A 148 6.17 -5.84 8.23
N TYR A 149 7.34 -5.26 8.51
CA TYR A 149 8.25 -4.79 7.46
C TYR A 149 8.61 -5.89 6.44
N VAL A 150 9.02 -7.07 6.90
CA VAL A 150 9.37 -8.20 6.01
C VAL A 150 8.16 -8.66 5.21
N LYS A 151 6.98 -8.75 5.84
CA LYS A 151 5.73 -9.10 5.15
C LYS A 151 5.40 -8.12 4.01
N TYR A 152 5.51 -6.82 4.26
CA TYR A 152 5.23 -5.79 3.24
C TYR A 152 6.28 -5.77 2.12
N LEU A 153 7.55 -6.07 2.41
CA LEU A 153 8.57 -6.24 1.36
C LEU A 153 8.21 -7.34 0.37
N VAL A 154 7.69 -8.48 0.86
CA VAL A 154 7.25 -9.58 -0.01
C VAL A 154 5.98 -9.18 -0.75
N LEU A 155 5.01 -8.62 -0.04
CA LEU A 155 3.71 -8.23 -0.59
C LEU A 155 3.83 -7.19 -1.71
N PHE A 156 4.62 -6.14 -1.52
CA PHE A 156 4.86 -5.11 -2.54
C PHE A 156 5.95 -5.49 -3.54
N GLY A 157 6.87 -6.39 -3.17
CA GLY A 157 7.94 -6.86 -4.03
C GLY A 157 7.43 -7.56 -5.29
N ILE A 158 6.43 -8.44 -5.15
CA ILE A 158 5.87 -9.19 -6.29
C ILE A 158 5.22 -8.25 -7.33
N PRO A 159 4.26 -7.38 -6.96
CA PRO A 159 3.74 -6.32 -7.83
C PRO A 159 4.84 -5.46 -8.44
N ALA A 160 5.79 -4.97 -7.64
CA ALA A 160 6.85 -4.09 -8.12
C ALA A 160 7.70 -4.76 -9.20
N LEU A 161 7.95 -6.07 -9.06
CA LEU A 161 8.66 -6.85 -10.06
C LEU A 161 7.88 -6.96 -11.37
N LEU A 162 6.58 -7.24 -11.29
CA LEU A 162 5.69 -7.32 -12.47
C LEU A 162 5.58 -5.96 -13.18
N VAL A 163 5.40 -4.87 -12.43
CA VAL A 163 5.38 -3.50 -12.97
C VAL A 163 6.69 -3.19 -13.70
N ARG A 164 7.82 -3.66 -13.18
CA ARG A 164 9.13 -3.49 -13.81
C ARG A 164 9.31 -4.35 -15.07
N MET A 165 8.67 -5.51 -15.14
CA MET A 165 8.62 -6.32 -16.37
C MET A 165 7.84 -5.59 -17.48
N ASP A 166 6.76 -4.91 -17.11
CA ASP A 166 5.96 -4.09 -18.02
C ASP A 166 6.68 -2.80 -18.45
N GLY A 167 7.92 -2.57 -18.01
CA GLY A 167 8.73 -1.41 -18.37
C GLY A 167 8.44 -0.15 -17.56
N LEU A 168 7.54 -0.25 -16.58
CA LEU A 168 7.17 0.84 -15.69
C LEU A 168 8.09 0.86 -14.44
N GLN A 169 8.23 2.03 -13.82
CA GLN A 169 8.96 2.19 -12.56
C GLN A 169 7.98 2.14 -11.39
N PRO A 170 8.00 1.08 -10.56
CA PRO A 170 7.16 1.01 -9.38
C PRO A 170 7.60 2.04 -8.32
N PRO A 171 6.70 2.42 -7.39
CA PRO A 171 7.08 3.16 -6.20
C PRO A 171 8.16 2.43 -5.40
N ASP A 172 8.98 3.18 -4.67
CA ASP A 172 10.04 2.62 -3.83
C ASP A 172 9.45 1.69 -2.77
N LEU A 173 10.11 0.55 -2.57
CA LEU A 173 9.76 -0.41 -1.53
C LEU A 173 9.97 0.18 -0.13
N PRO A 174 9.26 -0.34 0.88
CA PRO A 174 9.39 0.14 2.25
C PRO A 174 10.83 0.07 2.73
N ARG A 175 11.24 1.06 3.52
CA ARG A 175 12.54 1.07 4.21
C ARG A 175 12.42 0.52 5.62
N CYS A 176 13.50 -0.06 6.12
CA CYS A 176 13.52 -0.67 7.44
C CYS A 176 13.17 0.34 8.53
N VAL A 177 12.13 0.03 9.31
CA VAL A 177 11.60 0.93 10.35
C VAL A 177 12.65 1.24 11.43
N SER A 178 13.52 0.27 11.76
CA SER A 178 14.56 0.46 12.78
C SER A 178 15.68 1.42 12.37
N THR A 179 15.80 1.75 11.08
CA THR A 179 16.79 2.71 10.58
C THR A 179 16.29 4.16 10.58
N MET A 180 15.00 4.36 10.87
CA MET A 180 14.36 5.68 10.84
C MET A 180 14.47 6.38 12.19
N TYR A 181 15.00 7.60 12.18
CA TYR A 181 15.14 8.43 13.39
C TYR A 181 13.92 9.32 13.66
N SER A 182 12.97 9.42 12.71
CA SER A 182 11.81 10.32 12.80
C SER A 182 10.52 9.64 12.36
N PHE A 183 9.43 9.95 13.04
CA PHE A 183 8.08 9.48 12.69
C PHE A 183 7.66 9.96 11.28
N THR A 184 8.00 11.19 10.90
CA THR A 184 7.72 11.71 9.56
C THR A 184 8.46 10.91 8.48
N GLY A 185 9.72 10.53 8.73
CA GLY A 185 10.50 9.70 7.82
C GLY A 185 9.94 8.28 7.69
N MET A 186 9.44 7.72 8.80
CA MET A 186 8.75 6.44 8.83
C MET A 186 7.48 6.47 7.96
N TRP A 187 6.58 7.43 8.17
CA TRP A 187 5.34 7.56 7.39
C TRP A 187 5.60 7.75 5.89
N ARG A 188 6.63 8.53 5.53
CA ARG A 188 7.02 8.74 4.13
C ARG A 188 7.55 7.47 3.45
N SER A 189 8.09 6.53 4.22
CA SER A 189 8.81 5.37 3.69
C SER A 189 8.12 4.04 3.98
N PHE A 190 7.02 4.04 4.72
CA PHE A 190 6.24 2.84 5.03
C PHE A 190 5.43 2.40 3.81
N ASP A 191 4.64 3.32 3.25
CA ASP A 191 3.95 3.13 1.97
C ASP A 191 4.14 4.39 1.13
N VAL A 192 5.12 4.32 0.22
CA VAL A 192 5.50 5.45 -0.63
C VAL A 192 4.35 5.80 -1.59
N GLY A 193 3.61 4.81 -2.06
CA GLY A 193 2.50 4.99 -2.98
C GLY A 193 1.34 5.72 -2.34
N LEU A 194 0.88 5.21 -1.19
CA LEU A 194 -0.17 5.84 -0.40
C LEU A 194 0.25 7.25 0.05
N HIS A 195 1.50 7.41 0.50
CA HIS A 195 2.00 8.72 0.89
C HIS A 195 1.96 9.73 -0.27
N ARG A 196 2.36 9.35 -1.49
CA ARG A 196 2.26 10.21 -2.68
C ARG A 196 0.81 10.56 -2.99
N PHE A 197 -0.10 9.59 -2.94
CA PHE A 197 -1.54 9.80 -3.12
C PHE A 197 -2.08 10.82 -2.11
N LEU A 198 -1.82 10.61 -0.82
CA LEU A 198 -2.30 11.49 0.25
C LEU A 198 -1.73 12.91 0.10
N MET A 199 -0.43 13.02 -0.19
CA MET A 199 0.22 14.31 -0.36
C MET A 199 -0.37 15.10 -1.53
N ARG A 200 -0.60 14.44 -2.66
CA ARG A 200 -1.09 15.07 -3.89
C ARG A 200 -2.58 15.41 -3.83
N TYR A 201 -3.43 14.50 -3.38
CA TYR A 201 -4.89 14.66 -3.49
C TYR A 201 -5.55 15.23 -2.24
N ILE A 202 -4.92 15.11 -1.07
CA ILE A 202 -5.49 15.60 0.19
C ILE A 202 -4.65 16.75 0.72
N TYR A 203 -3.36 16.52 0.97
CA TYR A 203 -2.55 17.48 1.72
C TYR A 203 -2.31 18.82 0.99
N VAL A 204 -1.88 18.76 -0.27
CA VAL A 204 -1.57 19.94 -1.09
C VAL A 204 -2.82 20.77 -1.40
N PRO A 205 -3.95 20.19 -1.89
CA PRO A 205 -5.18 20.95 -2.16
C PRO A 205 -5.78 21.61 -0.91
N MET A 206 -5.60 21.01 0.28
CA MET A 206 -6.06 21.57 1.55
C MET A 206 -5.16 22.71 2.09
N GLY A 207 -4.16 23.12 1.32
CA GLY A 207 -3.34 24.28 1.62
C GLY A 207 -2.15 24.00 2.54
N GLY A 208 -1.75 22.72 2.71
CA GLY A 208 -0.58 22.34 3.49
C GLY A 208 0.75 22.85 2.92
N SER A 209 0.76 23.33 1.66
CA SER A 209 1.92 23.97 1.03
C SER A 209 2.07 25.46 1.34
N HIS A 210 1.06 26.11 1.94
CA HIS A 210 1.12 27.54 2.26
C HIS A 210 1.66 27.75 3.68
N CYS A 211 2.50 28.78 3.89
CA CYS A 211 3.25 29.09 5.13
C CYS A 211 2.44 29.35 6.41
N SER A 212 1.15 29.02 6.46
CA SER A 212 0.35 29.12 7.69
C SER A 212 0.39 27.79 8.45
N ILE A 213 0.94 27.83 9.66
CA ILE A 213 1.02 26.68 10.58
C ILE A 213 -0.37 26.07 10.81
N PHE A 214 -1.42 26.89 10.91
CA PHE A 214 -2.79 26.40 11.11
C PHE A 214 -3.29 25.57 9.94
N LYS A 215 -3.05 26.01 8.70
CA LYS A 215 -3.43 25.26 7.49
C LYS A 215 -2.64 23.96 7.37
N MET A 216 -1.35 23.98 7.74
CA MET A 216 -0.52 22.77 7.78
C MET A 216 -1.05 21.74 8.78
N LEU A 217 -1.37 22.17 10.01
CA LEU A 217 -1.93 21.28 11.03
C LEU A 217 -3.28 20.72 10.62
N PHE A 218 -4.17 21.55 10.08
CA PHE A 218 -5.48 21.13 9.60
C PHE A 218 -5.38 20.12 8.45
N SER A 219 -4.53 20.41 7.46
CA SER A 219 -4.28 19.51 6.33
C SER A 219 -3.70 18.15 6.79
N THR A 220 -2.75 18.20 7.75
CA THR A 220 -2.18 16.99 8.35
C THR A 220 -3.25 16.19 9.11
N ALA A 221 -4.08 16.85 9.92
CA ALA A 221 -5.16 16.20 10.67
C ALA A 221 -6.17 15.50 9.75
N ILE A 222 -6.56 16.15 8.65
CA ILE A 222 -7.46 15.55 7.65
C ILE A 222 -6.81 14.36 6.96
N THR A 223 -5.53 14.46 6.63
CA THR A 223 -4.79 13.35 6.03
C THR A 223 -4.76 12.14 6.97
N PHE A 224 -4.50 12.34 8.26
CA PHE A 224 -4.55 11.26 9.26
C PHE A 224 -5.97 10.74 9.52
N ALA A 225 -6.97 11.62 9.53
CA ALA A 225 -8.37 11.22 9.70
C ALA A 225 -8.84 10.33 8.53
N PHE A 226 -8.44 10.68 7.31
CA PHE A 226 -8.68 9.85 6.13
C PHE A 226 -8.02 8.48 6.25
N VAL A 227 -6.73 8.43 6.59
CA VAL A 227 -6.00 7.15 6.76
C VAL A 227 -6.57 6.31 7.91
N SER A 228 -7.14 6.94 8.95
CA SER A 228 -7.76 6.21 10.06
C SER A 228 -9.15 5.67 9.72
N TYR A 229 -9.86 6.34 8.82
CA TYR A 229 -11.18 5.91 8.34
C TYR A 229 -11.08 4.83 7.25
N TRP A 230 -10.05 4.95 6.40
CA TRP A 230 -9.74 4.03 5.30
C TRP A 230 -9.09 2.74 5.81
#